data_AF-A0A957GPF4-F1
#
_entry.id   AF-A0A957GPF4-F1
#
_cell.length_a   1.000
_cell.length_b   1.000
_cell.length_c   1.000
_cell.angle_alpha   90.00
_cell.angle_beta   90.00
_cell.angle_gamma   90.00
#
_symmetry.space_group_name_H-M   'P 1'
#
loop_
_entity.id
_entity.type
_entity.pdbx_description
1 polymer ?
#
loop_
_entity_poly.entity_id
_entity_poly.type
_entity_poly.pdbx_seq_one_letter_code
_entity_poly.pdbx_strand_id
1 'polypeptide(L)'
;MTTTKFNNRIEQRPLWVLILSLLLLIAGLATANADPGPYTGQIGLGDGHTCLLQSDGSVDCYGRSRNTGQYPGGSQSDDHPGPFKYIASGFFHNCGIYADDTAVCWGEDISGAVSSNPGGTWKQIAVGDEFTCGLRFTGMVECWGKNNVGQTNPDAGPFDSIELGGNHACGFHADGSMGCWGSNNFGQANDRAPGTYLDRSVGTSQICVLQADGSATCWGYDAANHPGPFIDVEAGYRSACALDASRNVTCWGYRVNTGSLPASVTGPFAEISSSLNHGCGILETDGSLKCWGNNTYGQADAKEDPFGTSPDSCDENNTAMNVIYGTPGNDKIKGTPGDDIIIGYGGNDRIEGLGGNDCLIGGPGNDQLYGDEGDDILWGGEVDNATVYATGDRDKLYGDDGNDELHGGGDKDRLD
;
A
#
# COMPACT_ATOMS: atom_id res chain seq x y z
N MET A 1 8.69 8.87 1.15
CA MET A 1 7.89 8.58 -0.03
C MET A 1 8.85 8.06 -1.08
N THR A 2 8.85 6.76 -1.25
CA THR A 2 9.51 6.06 -2.35
C THR A 2 8.40 5.59 -3.27
N THR A 3 8.57 5.79 -4.57
CA THR A 3 7.79 4.99 -5.51
C THR A 3 8.17 3.54 -5.40
N THR A 4 7.17 2.68 -5.49
CA THR A 4 7.35 1.26 -5.69
C THR A 4 8.24 1.03 -6.92
N LYS A 5 9.40 0.39 -6.74
CA LYS A 5 10.32 0.12 -7.84
C LYS A 5 9.65 -0.78 -8.86
N PHE A 6 9.73 -0.39 -10.12
CA PHE A 6 9.44 -1.29 -11.23
C PHE A 6 10.59 -2.29 -11.37
N ASN A 7 10.58 -3.33 -10.55
CA ASN A 7 11.55 -4.39 -10.61
C ASN A 7 11.23 -5.30 -11.80
N ASN A 8 11.90 -5.08 -12.93
CA ASN A 8 12.01 -6.07 -14.03
C ASN A 8 12.71 -7.39 -13.60
N ARG A 9 12.97 -7.61 -12.30
CA ARG A 9 13.63 -8.81 -11.76
C ARG A 9 12.70 -10.02 -11.59
N ILE A 10 11.43 -9.94 -12.00
CA ILE A 10 10.53 -11.10 -12.02
C ILE A 10 11.03 -12.19 -13.01
N GLU A 11 11.84 -11.83 -14.01
CA GLU A 11 12.37 -12.80 -15.00
C GLU A 11 13.59 -13.64 -14.56
N GLN A 12 14.15 -13.44 -13.36
CA GLN A 12 15.33 -14.19 -12.89
C GLN A 12 15.04 -15.04 -11.65
N ARG A 13 13.85 -15.62 -11.53
CA ARG A 13 13.65 -16.77 -10.63
C ARG A 13 14.40 -17.98 -11.25
N PRO A 14 15.47 -18.51 -10.64
CA PRO A 14 15.95 -19.82 -11.07
C PRO A 14 14.81 -20.83 -10.84
N LEU A 15 14.53 -21.66 -11.84
CA LEU A 15 13.46 -22.69 -11.90
C LEU A 15 13.41 -23.70 -10.73
N TRP A 16 14.23 -23.54 -9.69
CA TRP A 16 14.41 -24.47 -8.58
C TRP A 16 13.46 -24.23 -7.40
N VAL A 17 12.72 -23.11 -7.35
CA VAL A 17 11.78 -22.82 -6.24
C VAL A 17 10.46 -23.62 -6.34
N LEU A 18 10.21 -24.35 -7.44
CA LEU A 18 9.00 -25.16 -7.63
C LEU A 18 9.14 -26.64 -7.21
N ILE A 19 10.25 -27.07 -6.62
CA ILE A 19 10.41 -28.47 -6.17
C ILE A 19 11.13 -28.51 -4.82
N LEU A 20 10.45 -28.20 -3.71
CA LEU A 20 10.76 -28.81 -2.41
C LEU A 20 9.67 -28.62 -1.33
N SER A 21 8.38 -28.72 -1.66
CA SER A 21 7.34 -28.82 -0.63
C SER A 21 7.01 -30.29 -0.34
N LEU A 22 7.97 -31.00 0.26
CA LEU A 22 7.70 -32.26 0.93
C LEU A 22 8.54 -32.39 2.20
N LEU A 23 7.84 -32.35 3.35
CA LEU A 23 8.28 -32.70 4.70
C LEU A 23 9.33 -31.78 5.35
N LEU A 24 8.86 -30.89 6.24
CA LEU A 24 9.38 -30.83 7.61
C LEU A 24 8.32 -30.21 8.55
N LEU A 25 7.60 -31.06 9.28
CA LEU A 25 6.94 -30.67 10.53
C LEU A 25 8.05 -30.53 11.60
N ILE A 26 8.40 -29.30 11.99
CA ILE A 26 9.06 -29.06 13.27
C ILE A 26 8.41 -27.84 13.93
N ALA A 27 7.93 -28.07 15.15
CA ALA A 27 7.24 -27.12 15.98
C ALA A 27 8.14 -25.99 16.51
N GLY A 28 7.56 -24.78 16.57
CA GLY A 28 7.74 -23.88 17.71
C GLY A 28 8.91 -22.89 17.64
N LEU A 29 8.63 -21.70 17.12
CA LEU A 29 8.91 -20.40 17.73
C LEU A 29 8.33 -19.33 16.80
N ALA A 30 7.05 -19.00 16.98
CA ALA A 30 6.44 -17.84 16.35
C ALA A 30 7.15 -16.60 16.90
N THR A 31 7.92 -15.92 16.06
CA THR A 31 8.23 -14.52 16.30
C THR A 31 6.98 -13.75 15.94
N ALA A 32 6.25 -13.27 16.96
CA ALA A 32 5.16 -12.33 16.80
C ALA A 32 5.63 -11.14 15.94
N ASN A 33 4.75 -10.64 15.07
CA ASN A 33 4.88 -9.47 14.17
C ASN A 33 5.13 -9.79 12.68
N ALA A 34 4.73 -10.95 12.16
CA ALA A 34 4.86 -11.26 10.73
C ALA A 34 3.49 -11.54 10.11
N ASP A 35 3.11 -10.77 9.10
CA ASP A 35 1.81 -10.85 8.42
C ASP A 35 1.75 -12.09 7.50
N PRO A 36 0.83 -13.05 7.72
CA PRO A 36 0.80 -14.31 6.98
C PRO A 36 0.02 -14.18 5.66
N GLY A 37 0.68 -13.81 4.57
CA GLY A 37 0.11 -13.89 3.22
C GLY A 37 1.16 -14.25 2.15
N PRO A 38 0.80 -14.90 1.03
CA PRO A 38 1.67 -14.94 -0.13
C PRO A 38 1.53 -13.62 -0.90
N TYR A 39 2.27 -12.59 -0.45
CA TYR A 39 2.38 -11.33 -1.19
C TYR A 39 3.23 -11.52 -2.46
N THR A 40 2.85 -10.88 -3.57
CA THR A 40 3.55 -11.05 -4.86
C THR A 40 4.88 -10.30 -5.00
N GLY A 41 5.36 -9.64 -3.93
CA GLY A 41 6.59 -8.87 -3.98
C GLY A 41 6.35 -7.44 -4.47
N GLN A 42 5.32 -6.76 -3.96
CA GLN A 42 5.18 -5.33 -4.21
C GLN A 42 4.60 -4.59 -2.99
N ILE A 43 5.41 -3.70 -2.45
CA ILE A 43 5.08 -2.84 -1.30
C ILE A 43 4.98 -1.38 -1.78
N GLY A 44 3.82 -0.75 -1.57
CA GLY A 44 3.62 0.69 -1.69
C GLY A 44 3.65 1.35 -0.31
N LEU A 45 4.49 2.36 -0.10
CA LEU A 45 4.56 3.09 1.18
C LEU A 45 4.32 4.59 1.00
N GLY A 46 3.26 5.11 1.63
CA GLY A 46 2.96 6.53 1.69
C GLY A 46 3.29 7.21 3.02
N ASP A 47 2.70 8.38 3.31
CA ASP A 47 2.89 9.10 4.57
C ASP A 47 1.98 8.56 5.68
N GLY A 48 2.45 7.46 6.26
CA GLY A 48 1.73 6.81 7.33
C GLY A 48 0.73 5.77 6.87
N HIS A 49 0.78 5.32 5.62
CA HIS A 49 0.08 4.12 5.15
C HIS A 49 1.01 3.17 4.38
N THR A 50 0.60 1.91 4.28
CA THR A 50 1.29 0.84 3.58
C THR A 50 0.25 0.07 2.76
N CYS A 51 0.56 -0.22 1.49
CA CYS A 51 -0.27 -1.02 0.60
C CYS A 51 0.52 -2.19 0.05
N LEU A 52 -0.10 -3.36 -0.07
CA LEU A 52 0.52 -4.62 -0.48
C LEU A 52 -0.26 -5.25 -1.62
N LEU A 53 0.43 -5.64 -2.69
CA LEU A 53 -0.19 -6.42 -3.76
C LEU A 53 -0.17 -7.91 -3.42
N GLN A 54 -1.35 -8.48 -3.26
CA GLN A 54 -1.56 -9.91 -3.04
C GLN A 54 -1.39 -10.72 -4.32
N SER A 55 -1.15 -12.03 -4.17
CA SER A 55 -0.88 -12.92 -5.31
C SER A 55 -2.05 -13.17 -6.26
N ASP A 56 -3.27 -12.92 -5.82
CA ASP A 56 -4.49 -12.93 -6.64
C ASP A 56 -4.75 -11.58 -7.33
N GLY A 57 -3.96 -10.55 -7.00
CA GLY A 57 -4.03 -9.20 -7.54
C GLY A 57 -4.87 -8.22 -6.71
N SER A 58 -5.44 -8.62 -5.58
CA SER A 58 -6.04 -7.66 -4.63
C SER A 58 -4.95 -6.84 -3.93
N VAL A 59 -5.35 -5.74 -3.30
CA VAL A 59 -4.45 -4.81 -2.63
C VAL A 59 -4.95 -4.57 -1.22
N ASP A 60 -4.09 -4.84 -0.25
CA ASP A 60 -4.35 -4.59 1.17
C ASP A 60 -3.60 -3.33 1.60
N CYS A 61 -4.33 -2.34 2.10
CA CYS A 61 -3.81 -1.08 2.55
C CYS A 61 -4.16 -0.85 4.03
N TYR A 62 -3.22 -0.33 4.80
CA TYR A 62 -3.43 -0.04 6.22
C TYR A 62 -2.60 1.16 6.67
N GLY A 63 -3.01 1.76 7.78
CA GLY A 63 -2.38 2.94 8.34
C GLY A 63 -3.30 4.18 8.31
N ARG A 64 -2.73 5.33 7.97
CA ARG A 64 -3.39 6.63 8.01
C ARG A 64 -4.33 6.81 6.82
N SER A 65 -5.63 6.82 7.11
CA SER A 65 -6.69 7.35 6.26
C SER A 65 -6.70 8.89 6.34
N ARG A 66 -6.60 9.61 5.21
CA ARG A 66 -6.98 11.04 5.13
C ARG A 66 -8.19 11.17 4.21
N ASN A 67 -9.36 11.20 4.83
CA ASN A 67 -10.62 11.30 4.11
C ASN A 67 -10.79 12.72 3.52
N THR A 68 -10.86 12.85 2.19
CA THR A 68 -11.09 14.15 1.52
C THR A 68 -12.50 14.33 0.99
N GLY A 69 -13.40 13.34 1.16
CA GLY A 69 -14.80 13.44 0.75
C GLY A 69 -15.00 13.75 -0.75
N GLN A 70 -13.99 13.53 -1.58
CA GLN A 70 -14.01 13.79 -3.02
C GLN A 70 -13.95 12.46 -3.77
N TYR A 71 -15.12 11.99 -4.19
CA TYR A 71 -15.22 10.96 -5.23
C TYR A 71 -14.83 11.56 -6.60
N PRO A 72 -14.12 10.82 -7.46
CA PRO A 72 -13.80 9.39 -7.40
C PRO A 72 -12.45 9.17 -6.72
N GLY A 73 -12.43 8.68 -5.48
CA GLY A 73 -11.22 8.76 -4.66
C GLY A 73 -11.13 7.72 -3.56
N GLY A 74 -12.15 7.50 -2.72
CA GLY A 74 -11.96 6.66 -1.53
C GLY A 74 -10.85 7.18 -0.61
N SER A 75 -10.52 6.44 0.45
CA SER A 75 -9.37 6.73 1.30
C SER A 75 -8.07 6.13 0.76
N GLN A 76 -6.96 6.71 1.20
CA GLN A 76 -5.59 6.27 0.91
C GLN A 76 -5.27 4.87 1.45
N SER A 77 -6.01 4.44 2.47
CA SER A 77 -5.87 3.14 3.12
C SER A 77 -6.95 2.14 2.71
N ASP A 78 -7.78 2.44 1.70
CA ASP A 78 -8.79 1.50 1.25
C ASP A 78 -8.13 0.32 0.52
N ASP A 79 -8.53 -0.88 0.93
CA ASP A 79 -8.28 -2.12 0.20
C ASP A 79 -8.94 -2.05 -1.18
N HIS A 80 -8.31 -2.70 -2.16
CA HIS A 80 -8.85 -2.73 -3.51
C HIS A 80 -8.84 -4.15 -4.09
N PRO A 81 -10.00 -4.67 -4.54
CA PRO A 81 -10.15 -6.08 -4.94
C PRO A 81 -9.41 -6.49 -6.23
N GLY A 82 -8.70 -5.58 -6.89
CA GLY A 82 -7.96 -5.88 -8.11
C GLY A 82 -8.80 -6.40 -9.29
N PRO A 83 -8.26 -7.33 -10.12
CA PRO A 83 -6.93 -7.91 -10.05
C PRO A 83 -5.88 -6.98 -10.68
N PHE A 84 -5.05 -6.36 -9.84
CA PHE A 84 -3.91 -5.59 -10.27
C PHE A 84 -2.71 -6.50 -10.54
N LYS A 85 -1.86 -6.09 -11.47
CA LYS A 85 -0.53 -6.68 -11.65
C LYS A 85 0.60 -5.77 -11.16
N TYR A 86 0.26 -4.53 -10.83
CA TYR A 86 1.22 -3.53 -10.37
C TYR A 86 0.50 -2.44 -9.57
N ILE A 87 1.11 -1.99 -8.47
CA ILE A 87 0.65 -0.83 -7.70
C ILE A 87 1.76 0.21 -7.48
N ALA A 88 1.38 1.45 -7.25
CA ALA A 88 2.27 2.49 -6.81
C ALA A 88 1.57 3.36 -5.76
N SER A 89 2.25 3.59 -4.64
CA SER A 89 1.74 4.42 -3.56
C SER A 89 2.49 5.73 -3.48
N GLY A 90 1.73 6.81 -3.40
CA GLY A 90 2.20 8.17 -3.21
C GLY A 90 2.06 8.65 -1.78
N PHE A 91 2.18 9.96 -1.57
CA PHE A 91 1.96 10.54 -0.25
C PHE A 91 0.47 10.54 0.10
N PHE A 92 -0.37 10.94 -0.85
CA PHE A 92 -1.80 11.16 -0.64
C PHE A 92 -2.72 10.31 -1.53
N HIS A 93 -2.19 9.45 -2.38
CA HIS A 93 -3.00 8.59 -3.23
C HIS A 93 -2.19 7.41 -3.70
N ASN A 94 -2.87 6.41 -4.25
CA ASN A 94 -2.29 5.21 -4.83
C ASN A 94 -2.82 5.05 -6.25
N CYS A 95 -2.13 4.25 -7.05
CA CYS A 95 -2.60 3.81 -8.35
C CYS A 95 -2.26 2.35 -8.59
N GLY A 96 -3.11 1.65 -9.32
CA GLY A 96 -2.94 0.26 -9.72
C GLY A 96 -3.11 0.11 -11.24
N ILE A 97 -2.35 -0.81 -11.83
CA ILE A 97 -2.48 -1.23 -13.23
C ILE A 97 -3.09 -2.64 -13.26
N TYR A 98 -4.17 -2.80 -14.02
CA TYR A 98 -4.83 -4.07 -14.25
C TYR A 98 -4.07 -4.96 -15.23
N ALA A 99 -4.47 -6.23 -15.32
CA ALA A 99 -3.89 -7.18 -16.28
C ALA A 99 -3.91 -6.67 -17.73
N ASP A 100 -4.94 -5.90 -18.11
CA ASP A 100 -5.15 -5.32 -19.46
C ASP A 100 -4.39 -4.00 -19.72
N ASP A 101 -3.47 -3.62 -18.84
CA ASP A 101 -2.66 -2.39 -18.88
C ASP A 101 -3.43 -1.09 -18.61
N THR A 102 -4.73 -1.13 -18.30
CA THR A 102 -5.46 0.06 -17.83
C THR A 102 -5.12 0.35 -16.37
N ALA A 103 -5.34 1.59 -15.93
CA ALA A 103 -4.99 2.02 -14.57
C ALA A 103 -6.13 2.76 -13.88
N VAL A 104 -6.25 2.54 -12.57
CA VAL A 104 -7.11 3.30 -11.65
C VAL A 104 -6.24 3.91 -10.56
N CYS A 105 -6.68 5.03 -9.99
CA CYS A 105 -6.07 5.65 -8.84
C CYS A 105 -7.14 5.89 -7.77
N TRP A 106 -6.73 5.93 -6.51
CA TRP A 106 -7.60 6.18 -5.35
C TRP A 106 -6.82 6.93 -4.26
N GLY A 107 -7.50 7.72 -3.45
CA GLY A 107 -6.98 8.64 -2.43
C GLY A 107 -7.41 10.08 -2.67
N GLU A 108 -6.59 11.02 -2.18
CA GLU A 108 -6.83 12.46 -2.22
C GLU A 108 -6.68 13.04 -3.62
N ASP A 109 -7.65 13.87 -4.05
CA ASP A 109 -7.71 14.39 -5.42
C ASP A 109 -7.77 15.92 -5.52
N ILE A 110 -7.22 16.64 -4.56
CA ILE A 110 -7.27 18.12 -4.52
C ILE A 110 -6.73 18.76 -5.82
N SER A 111 -5.71 18.15 -6.40
CA SER A 111 -5.02 18.68 -7.59
C SER A 111 -5.35 17.91 -8.87
N GLY A 112 -6.32 16.98 -8.85
CA GLY A 112 -6.67 16.15 -10.01
C GLY A 112 -5.70 14.98 -10.26
N ALA A 113 -4.90 14.58 -9.27
CA ALA A 113 -3.91 13.50 -9.40
C ALA A 113 -4.54 12.10 -9.58
N VAL A 114 -5.80 11.95 -9.17
CA VAL A 114 -6.62 10.75 -9.30
C VAL A 114 -7.57 10.90 -10.49
N SER A 115 -8.41 11.94 -10.52
CA SER A 115 -9.49 12.06 -11.52
C SER A 115 -9.02 12.47 -12.92
N SER A 116 -7.85 13.10 -13.07
CA SER A 116 -7.37 13.59 -14.37
C SER A 116 -6.55 12.57 -15.15
N ASN A 117 -6.68 11.27 -14.83
CA ASN A 117 -6.05 10.19 -15.58
C ASN A 117 -6.46 10.26 -17.07
N PRO A 118 -5.51 10.43 -18.01
CA PRO A 118 -5.81 10.50 -19.44
C PRO A 118 -6.40 9.20 -20.03
N GLY A 119 -6.33 8.10 -19.30
CA GLY A 119 -6.74 6.78 -19.75
C GLY A 119 -5.78 6.14 -20.75
N GLY A 120 -6.22 5.02 -21.32
CA GLY A 120 -5.41 4.17 -22.19
C GLY A 120 -4.56 3.16 -21.43
N THR A 121 -3.54 2.64 -22.08
CA THR A 121 -2.67 1.59 -21.52
C THR A 121 -1.34 2.15 -21.04
N TRP A 122 -0.83 1.57 -19.96
CA TRP A 122 0.37 2.02 -19.26
C TRP A 122 1.35 0.86 -19.09
N LYS A 123 2.62 1.08 -19.46
CA LYS A 123 3.74 0.17 -19.14
C LYS A 123 4.04 0.23 -17.64
N GLN A 124 3.96 1.43 -17.07
CA GLN A 124 4.21 1.71 -15.67
C GLN A 124 3.41 2.94 -15.23
N ILE A 125 3.01 3.00 -13.97
CA ILE A 125 2.48 4.19 -13.31
C ILE A 125 3.30 4.47 -12.06
N ALA A 126 3.48 5.74 -11.74
CA ALA A 126 4.23 6.18 -10.60
C ALA A 126 3.52 7.38 -9.98
N VAL A 127 3.61 7.48 -8.65
CA VAL A 127 2.76 8.37 -7.85
C VAL A 127 3.64 9.29 -7.02
N GLY A 128 3.32 10.58 -7.01
CA GLY A 128 3.97 11.68 -6.28
C GLY A 128 3.15 12.14 -5.06
N ASP A 129 3.45 13.33 -4.50
CA ASP A 129 2.63 13.86 -3.40
C ASP A 129 1.20 14.14 -3.89
N GLU A 130 1.06 14.99 -4.91
CA GLU A 130 -0.24 15.42 -5.48
C GLU A 130 -0.21 15.37 -7.02
N PHE A 131 0.59 14.47 -7.58
CA PHE A 131 0.68 14.28 -9.03
C PHE A 131 0.96 12.82 -9.35
N THR A 132 0.64 12.42 -10.57
CA THR A 132 0.83 11.05 -11.07
C THR A 132 1.48 11.13 -12.44
N CYS A 133 2.37 10.19 -12.74
CA CYS A 133 2.94 10.03 -14.07
C CYS A 133 2.76 8.60 -14.55
N GLY A 134 2.36 8.45 -15.80
CA GLY A 134 2.28 7.18 -16.51
C GLY A 134 3.33 7.11 -17.62
N LEU A 135 3.96 5.93 -17.75
CA LEU A 135 4.88 5.60 -18.84
C LEU A 135 4.15 4.74 -19.88
N ARG A 136 4.14 5.18 -21.12
CA ARG A 136 3.60 4.41 -22.26
C ARG A 136 4.59 3.33 -22.70
N PHE A 137 4.11 2.30 -23.39
CA PHE A 137 4.97 1.29 -24.04
C PHE A 137 5.93 1.86 -25.09
N THR A 138 5.66 3.06 -25.60
CA THR A 138 6.56 3.81 -26.49
C THR A 138 7.74 4.47 -25.77
N GLY A 139 7.74 4.48 -24.42
CA GLY A 139 8.70 5.19 -23.59
C GLY A 139 8.38 6.67 -23.36
N MET A 140 7.23 7.15 -23.83
CA MET A 140 6.74 8.51 -23.55
C MET A 140 6.07 8.59 -22.18
N VAL A 141 6.29 9.70 -21.48
CA VAL A 141 5.72 9.96 -20.15
C VAL A 141 4.63 11.00 -20.25
N GLU A 142 3.51 10.74 -19.58
CA GLU A 142 2.41 11.68 -19.40
C GLU A 142 2.17 11.85 -17.90
N CYS A 143 2.16 13.10 -17.43
CA CYS A 143 1.94 13.42 -16.01
C CYS A 143 0.73 14.32 -15.83
N TRP A 144 -0.01 14.14 -14.75
CA TRP A 144 -1.20 14.92 -14.38
C TRP A 144 -1.24 15.19 -12.88
N GLY A 145 -2.06 16.17 -12.47
CA GLY A 145 -2.12 16.65 -11.09
C GLY A 145 -1.45 18.02 -10.90
N LYS A 146 -0.92 18.26 -9.70
CA LYS A 146 -0.27 19.52 -9.29
C LYS A 146 0.95 19.83 -10.16
N ASN A 147 1.13 21.07 -10.61
CA ASN A 147 2.27 21.47 -11.46
C ASN A 147 2.96 22.78 -11.05
N ASN A 148 2.98 23.12 -9.77
CA ASN A 148 3.52 24.41 -9.31
C ASN A 148 5.03 24.56 -9.48
N VAL A 149 5.76 23.46 -9.67
CA VAL A 149 7.22 23.42 -9.80
C VAL A 149 7.67 22.68 -11.06
N GLY A 150 6.77 22.45 -12.02
CA GLY A 150 7.08 21.71 -13.25
C GLY A 150 7.07 20.20 -13.11
N GLN A 151 6.52 19.64 -12.03
CA GLN A 151 6.53 18.19 -11.78
C GLN A 151 5.66 17.39 -12.77
N THR A 152 4.77 18.02 -13.52
CA THR A 152 4.05 17.37 -14.63
C THR A 152 4.58 17.74 -16.01
N ASN A 153 5.77 18.35 -16.07
CA ASN A 153 6.46 18.68 -17.32
C ASN A 153 7.66 17.72 -17.50
N PRO A 154 7.44 16.49 -17.97
CA PRO A 154 8.50 15.50 -18.06
C PRO A 154 9.60 15.89 -19.04
N ASP A 155 10.81 15.45 -18.74
CA ASP A 155 11.95 15.56 -19.65
C ASP A 155 11.73 14.73 -20.92
N ALA A 156 12.55 15.00 -21.94
CA ALA A 156 12.45 14.30 -23.22
C ALA A 156 12.87 12.83 -23.09
N GLY A 157 11.93 11.92 -23.33
CA GLY A 157 12.18 10.47 -23.43
C GLY A 157 12.86 10.05 -24.75
N PRO A 158 12.84 8.74 -25.09
CA PRO A 158 12.07 7.69 -24.44
C PRO A 158 12.75 7.18 -23.15
N PHE A 159 11.94 6.90 -22.13
CA PHE A 159 12.37 6.27 -20.89
C PHE A 159 11.99 4.78 -20.87
N ASP A 160 12.79 3.97 -20.20
CA ASP A 160 12.50 2.56 -19.93
C ASP A 160 11.71 2.37 -18.63
N SER A 161 11.96 3.20 -17.61
CA SER A 161 11.18 3.25 -16.36
C SER A 161 11.09 4.67 -15.81
N ILE A 162 10.14 4.92 -14.91
CA ILE A 162 9.98 6.18 -14.19
C ILE A 162 9.86 5.95 -12.68
N GLU A 163 10.31 6.91 -11.88
CA GLU A 163 10.14 6.91 -10.42
C GLU A 163 9.89 8.35 -9.94
N LEU A 164 9.06 8.49 -8.91
CA LEU A 164 8.59 9.78 -8.42
C LEU A 164 9.00 9.97 -6.95
N GLY A 165 9.47 11.17 -6.65
CA GLY A 165 9.57 11.67 -5.29
C GLY A 165 8.35 12.51 -4.95
N GLY A 166 8.44 13.32 -3.88
CA GLY A 166 7.27 14.07 -3.42
C GLY A 166 6.81 15.14 -4.42
N ASN A 167 7.73 15.96 -4.90
CA ASN A 167 7.44 17.03 -5.88
C ASN A 167 8.42 17.05 -7.06
N HIS A 168 9.06 15.91 -7.34
CA HIS A 168 9.98 15.73 -8.47
C HIS A 168 9.86 14.31 -8.99
N ALA A 169 10.33 14.06 -10.19
CA ALA A 169 10.25 12.77 -10.86
C ALA A 169 11.50 12.56 -11.69
N CYS A 170 11.84 11.30 -11.94
CA CYS A 170 12.95 10.93 -12.79
C CYS A 170 12.53 9.82 -13.74
N GLY A 171 12.97 9.94 -14.99
CA GLY A 171 12.89 8.91 -16.00
C GLY A 171 14.27 8.33 -16.23
N PHE A 172 14.32 7.01 -16.45
CA PHE A 172 15.56 6.28 -16.66
C PHE A 172 15.58 5.71 -18.07
N HIS A 173 16.62 6.03 -18.83
CA HIS A 173 16.81 5.53 -20.18
C HIS A 173 17.42 4.12 -20.16
N ALA A 174 17.26 3.39 -21.27
CA ALA A 174 17.81 2.04 -21.42
C ALA A 174 19.36 1.99 -21.38
N ASP A 175 20.03 3.12 -21.62
CA ASP A 175 21.50 3.23 -21.54
C ASP A 175 22.01 3.54 -20.11
N GLY A 176 21.11 3.61 -19.13
CA GLY A 176 21.42 3.93 -17.74
C GLY A 176 21.49 5.42 -17.42
N SER A 177 21.36 6.31 -18.39
CA SER A 177 21.20 7.74 -18.12
C SER A 177 19.82 8.04 -17.52
N MET A 178 19.71 9.18 -16.84
CA MET A 178 18.45 9.64 -16.23
C MET A 178 18.19 11.10 -16.58
N GLY A 179 16.91 11.46 -16.63
CA GLY A 179 16.45 12.85 -16.69
C GLY A 179 15.45 13.09 -15.57
N CYS A 180 15.70 14.08 -14.72
CA CYS A 180 14.85 14.42 -13.60
C CYS A 180 14.21 15.82 -13.74
N TRP A 181 12.91 15.90 -13.43
CA TRP A 181 12.12 17.14 -13.53
C TRP A 181 11.34 17.45 -12.25
N GLY A 182 10.86 18.69 -12.14
CA GLY A 182 10.11 19.20 -10.97
C GLY A 182 10.98 19.96 -9.96
N SER A 183 10.66 19.81 -8.67
CA SER A 183 11.33 20.51 -7.58
C SER A 183 12.82 20.17 -7.52
N ASN A 184 13.68 21.21 -7.51
CA ASN A 184 15.13 21.04 -7.43
C ASN A 184 15.81 21.95 -6.40
N ASN A 185 15.06 22.42 -5.39
CA ASN A 185 15.59 23.36 -4.38
C ASN A 185 16.77 22.82 -3.55
N PHE A 186 16.97 21.50 -3.55
CA PHE A 186 18.02 20.80 -2.83
C PHE A 186 18.98 20.04 -3.75
N GLY A 187 18.87 20.26 -5.06
CA GLY A 187 19.65 19.54 -6.05
C GLY A 187 19.19 18.10 -6.28
N GLN A 188 18.00 17.71 -5.80
CA GLN A 188 17.45 16.36 -5.91
C GLN A 188 17.12 15.95 -7.35
N ALA A 189 16.74 16.91 -8.20
CA ALA A 189 16.50 16.69 -9.63
C ALA A 189 17.71 17.11 -10.47
N ASN A 190 18.91 17.17 -9.89
CA ASN A 190 20.12 17.30 -10.70
C ASN A 190 20.45 15.95 -11.33
N ASP A 191 20.58 15.93 -12.66
CA ASP A 191 21.09 14.78 -13.39
C ASP A 191 22.55 14.53 -13.00
N ARG A 192 22.77 13.72 -11.95
CA ARG A 192 24.10 13.42 -11.44
C ARG A 192 24.57 12.03 -11.87
N ALA A 193 25.69 12.09 -12.58
CA ALA A 193 26.54 11.03 -13.11
C ALA A 193 25.94 10.20 -14.28
N PRO A 194 26.65 10.15 -15.42
CA PRO A 194 26.54 9.04 -16.37
C PRO A 194 27.21 7.81 -15.75
N GLY A 195 26.47 6.72 -15.62
CA GLY A 195 27.00 5.45 -15.11
C GLY A 195 25.94 4.36 -15.13
N THR A 196 26.36 3.11 -15.26
CA THR A 196 25.48 1.95 -15.08
C THR A 196 25.34 1.65 -13.60
N TYR A 197 24.19 1.97 -13.02
CA TYR A 197 23.86 1.67 -11.64
C TYR A 197 23.38 0.22 -11.49
N LEU A 198 23.73 -0.44 -10.39
CA LEU A 198 23.18 -1.76 -10.05
C LEU A 198 21.70 -1.65 -9.65
N ASP A 199 21.34 -0.51 -9.07
CA ASP A 199 20.02 -0.20 -8.56
C ASP A 199 19.86 1.31 -8.31
N ARG A 200 18.64 1.81 -8.19
CA ARG A 200 18.30 3.23 -8.05
C ARG A 200 16.96 3.40 -7.35
N SER A 201 16.82 4.44 -6.54
CA SER A 201 15.56 4.75 -5.86
C SER A 201 15.38 6.26 -5.74
N VAL A 202 14.22 6.75 -6.16
CA VAL A 202 13.78 8.13 -5.96
C VAL A 202 12.95 8.25 -4.69
N GLY A 203 13.42 9.07 -3.75
CA GLY A 203 12.77 9.37 -2.48
C GLY A 203 12.05 10.71 -2.47
N THR A 204 11.49 11.12 -1.32
CA THR A 204 10.67 12.34 -1.23
C THR A 204 11.41 13.59 -1.71
N SER A 205 12.69 13.71 -1.36
CA SER A 205 13.52 14.89 -1.69
C SER A 205 15.00 14.53 -1.90
N GLN A 206 15.27 13.27 -2.23
CA GLN A 206 16.61 12.77 -2.50
C GLN A 206 16.53 11.58 -3.45
N ILE A 207 17.65 11.25 -4.08
CA ILE A 207 17.81 10.07 -4.92
C ILE A 207 19.00 9.31 -4.39
N CYS A 208 18.91 7.98 -4.37
CA CYS A 208 20.03 7.10 -4.09
C CYS A 208 20.24 6.15 -5.27
N VAL A 209 21.51 5.94 -5.63
CA VAL A 209 21.91 4.96 -6.63
C VAL A 209 22.96 4.03 -6.06
N LEU A 210 22.91 2.78 -6.48
CA LEU A 210 23.86 1.75 -6.10
C LEU A 210 24.94 1.62 -7.19
N GLN A 211 26.19 1.86 -6.79
CA GLN A 211 27.34 1.75 -7.68
C GLN A 211 27.70 0.28 -7.93
N ALA A 212 28.52 0.02 -8.96
CA ALA A 212 28.98 -1.33 -9.29
C ALA A 212 29.76 -2.03 -8.17
N ASP A 213 30.34 -1.28 -7.23
CA ASP A 213 31.04 -1.81 -6.05
C ASP A 213 30.11 -2.08 -4.86
N GLY A 214 28.80 -1.84 -5.01
CA GLY A 214 27.80 -2.00 -3.95
C GLY A 214 27.72 -0.81 -2.97
N SER A 215 28.43 0.29 -3.20
CA SER A 215 28.26 1.51 -2.40
C SER A 215 27.05 2.32 -2.84
N ALA A 216 26.37 2.96 -1.89
CA ALA A 216 25.23 3.83 -2.14
C ALA A 216 25.68 5.29 -2.23
N THR A 217 25.40 5.93 -3.36
CA THR A 217 25.58 7.37 -3.55
C THR A 217 24.22 8.04 -3.53
N CYS A 218 24.02 9.01 -2.63
CA CYS A 218 22.77 9.73 -2.49
C CYS A 218 22.98 11.24 -2.61
N TRP A 219 22.02 11.95 -3.18
CA TRP A 219 22.02 13.42 -3.27
C TRP A 219 20.62 13.98 -3.13
N GLY A 220 20.53 15.29 -2.87
CA GLY A 220 19.29 15.98 -2.53
C GLY A 220 19.33 16.52 -1.11
N TYR A 221 18.19 16.53 -0.44
CA TYR A 221 18.04 17.16 0.87
C TYR A 221 18.64 16.30 2.01
N ASP A 222 19.71 16.79 2.64
CA ASP A 222 20.43 16.11 3.74
C ASP A 222 20.80 14.65 3.43
N ALA A 223 21.01 14.34 2.14
CA ALA A 223 21.35 13.01 1.67
C ALA A 223 22.77 12.62 2.12
N ALA A 224 22.96 11.34 2.46
CA ALA A 224 24.24 10.80 2.89
C ALA A 224 24.60 9.55 2.08
N ASN A 225 25.87 9.45 1.67
CA ASN A 225 26.39 8.25 1.02
C ASN A 225 26.66 7.15 2.04
N HIS A 226 26.70 5.90 1.59
CA HIS A 226 27.05 4.75 2.43
C HIS A 226 27.97 3.77 1.69
N PRO A 227 29.04 3.25 2.33
CA PRO A 227 30.05 2.42 1.66
C PRO A 227 29.57 1.02 1.24
N GLY A 228 28.48 0.49 1.81
CA GLY A 228 27.95 -0.84 1.47
C GLY A 228 28.80 -2.00 2.01
N PRO A 229 28.84 -3.16 1.33
CA PRO A 229 28.23 -3.45 0.03
C PRO A 229 26.74 -3.82 0.11
N PHE A 230 25.95 -3.30 -0.81
CA PHE A 230 24.52 -3.57 -0.93
C PHE A 230 24.17 -4.15 -2.31
N ILE A 231 22.97 -4.72 -2.41
CA ILE A 231 22.39 -5.27 -3.65
C ILE A 231 21.11 -4.55 -4.07
N ASP A 232 20.53 -3.74 -3.18
CA ASP A 232 19.31 -2.97 -3.36
C ASP A 232 19.34 -1.75 -2.42
N VAL A 233 18.82 -0.60 -2.85
CA VAL A 233 18.79 0.65 -2.08
C VAL A 233 17.46 1.38 -2.22
N GLU A 234 16.90 1.85 -1.10
CA GLU A 234 15.68 2.64 -1.05
C GLU A 234 15.90 4.01 -0.41
N ALA A 235 15.43 5.05 -1.10
CA ALA A 235 15.61 6.44 -0.71
C ALA A 235 14.37 6.96 0.00
N GLY A 236 14.40 7.16 1.32
CA GLY A 236 13.35 7.86 2.05
C GLY A 236 13.38 9.39 1.87
N TYR A 237 12.92 10.15 2.86
CA TYR A 237 12.95 11.62 2.79
C TYR A 237 14.31 12.24 3.14
N ARG A 238 14.88 11.83 4.28
CA ARG A 238 16.20 12.27 4.79
C ARG A 238 17.01 11.09 5.30
N SER A 239 16.70 9.91 4.80
CA SER A 239 17.23 8.62 5.22
C SER A 239 17.14 7.66 4.06
N ALA A 240 18.03 6.70 4.01
CA ALA A 240 17.98 5.63 3.03
C ALA A 240 18.17 4.30 3.76
N CYS A 241 17.63 3.23 3.19
CA CYS A 241 17.80 1.87 3.65
C CYS A 241 18.30 1.03 2.49
N ALA A 242 19.14 0.03 2.75
CA ALA A 242 19.65 -0.84 1.71
C ALA A 242 19.75 -2.28 2.20
N LEU A 243 19.55 -3.20 1.26
CA LEU A 243 19.63 -4.64 1.47
C LEU A 243 21.04 -5.12 1.13
N ASP A 244 21.66 -5.87 2.04
CA ASP A 244 22.94 -6.53 1.79
C ASP A 244 22.76 -7.93 1.17
N ALA A 245 23.87 -8.54 0.74
CA ALA A 245 23.86 -9.91 0.18
C ALA A 245 23.48 -11.00 1.20
N SER A 246 23.45 -10.67 2.50
CA SER A 246 22.95 -11.54 3.57
C SER A 246 21.47 -11.30 3.85
N ARG A 247 20.80 -10.49 3.03
CA ARG A 247 19.37 -10.14 3.12
C ARG A 247 19.00 -9.41 4.40
N ASN A 248 19.93 -8.65 4.97
CA ASN A 248 19.68 -7.73 6.08
C ASN A 248 19.60 -6.28 5.61
N VAL A 249 18.85 -5.47 6.35
CA VAL A 249 18.67 -4.05 6.05
C VAL A 249 19.61 -3.22 6.89
N THR A 250 20.32 -2.29 6.25
CA THR A 250 21.03 -1.20 6.90
C THR A 250 20.38 0.11 6.51
N CYS A 251 20.00 0.93 7.49
CA CYS A 251 19.46 2.27 7.25
C CYS A 251 20.43 3.34 7.78
N TRP A 252 20.49 4.48 7.10
CA TRP A 252 21.31 5.62 7.49
C TRP A 252 20.62 6.95 7.17
N GLY A 253 21.19 8.05 7.69
CA GLY A 253 20.70 9.42 7.48
C GLY A 253 20.05 10.02 8.74
N TYR A 254 19.37 11.16 8.56
CA TYR A 254 18.88 12.00 9.66
C TYR A 254 17.89 11.26 10.57
N ARG A 255 16.94 10.51 10.00
CA ARG A 255 15.90 9.80 10.77
C ARG A 255 16.44 8.66 11.64
N VAL A 256 17.58 8.09 11.25
CA VAL A 256 18.29 7.10 12.07
C VAL A 256 18.99 7.79 13.24
N ASN A 257 19.63 8.94 12.99
CA ASN A 257 20.29 9.72 14.04
C ASN A 257 19.30 10.27 15.09
N THR A 258 18.04 10.52 14.71
CA THR A 258 16.99 10.95 15.63
C THR A 258 16.23 9.79 16.29
N GLY A 259 16.61 8.53 16.00
CA GLY A 259 15.97 7.34 16.55
C GLY A 259 14.58 7.03 15.99
N SER A 260 14.17 7.66 14.89
CA SER A 260 12.87 7.43 14.24
C SER A 260 12.87 6.20 13.33
N LEU A 261 14.05 5.78 12.86
CA LEU A 261 14.28 4.54 12.13
C LEU A 261 15.41 3.75 12.80
N PRO A 262 15.31 2.42 12.87
CA PRO A 262 16.42 1.58 13.33
C PRO A 262 17.59 1.63 12.33
N ALA A 263 18.82 1.54 12.84
CA ALA A 263 20.02 1.51 12.00
C ALA A 263 20.18 0.19 11.23
N SER A 264 19.65 -0.91 11.77
CA SER A 264 19.71 -2.23 11.15
C SER A 264 18.46 -3.04 11.46
N VAL A 265 18.00 -3.82 10.48
CA VAL A 265 16.89 -4.77 10.64
C VAL A 265 17.32 -6.13 10.09
N THR A 266 17.22 -7.15 10.93
CA THR A 266 17.55 -8.53 10.55
C THR A 266 16.44 -9.14 9.70
N GLY A 267 16.82 -9.71 8.55
CA GLY A 267 15.91 -10.39 7.62
C GLY A 267 15.76 -11.90 7.91
N PRO A 268 15.67 -12.76 6.88
CA PRO A 268 16.07 -12.51 5.48
C PRO A 268 14.97 -11.87 4.63
N PHE A 269 15.23 -10.70 4.04
CA PHE A 269 14.27 -10.02 3.16
C PHE A 269 14.50 -10.33 1.68
N ALA A 270 13.43 -10.61 0.94
CA ALA A 270 13.44 -10.74 -0.52
C ALA A 270 13.53 -9.36 -1.18
N GLU A 271 12.79 -8.40 -0.63
CA GLU A 271 12.69 -7.00 -1.07
C GLU A 271 12.35 -6.09 0.11
N ILE A 272 12.60 -4.80 -0.06
CA ILE A 272 12.30 -3.76 0.92
C ILE A 272 11.71 -2.52 0.25
N SER A 273 10.95 -1.75 1.03
CA SER A 273 10.49 -0.42 0.67
C SER A 273 10.69 0.51 1.88
N SER A 274 10.97 1.79 1.66
CA SER A 274 11.24 2.73 2.75
C SER A 274 10.60 4.11 2.55
N SER A 275 9.82 4.57 3.52
CA SER A 275 9.10 5.84 3.48
C SER A 275 9.84 6.97 4.24
N LEU A 276 9.11 8.01 4.64
CA LEU A 276 9.56 9.11 5.50
C LEU A 276 10.14 8.67 6.84
N ASN A 277 9.50 7.70 7.50
CA ASN A 277 9.77 7.32 8.88
C ASN A 277 9.43 5.86 9.20
N HIS A 278 8.92 5.07 8.25
CA HIS A 278 8.76 3.62 8.36
C HIS A 278 9.32 2.92 7.12
N GLY A 279 9.61 1.63 7.24
CA GLY A 279 10.00 0.78 6.13
C GLY A 279 9.43 -0.62 6.34
N CYS A 280 9.25 -1.34 5.25
CA CYS A 280 8.73 -2.70 5.28
C CYS A 280 9.53 -3.57 4.32
N GLY A 281 9.54 -4.87 4.57
CA GLY A 281 10.15 -5.83 3.69
C GLY A 281 9.44 -7.17 3.76
N ILE A 282 9.44 -7.88 2.64
CA ILE A 282 8.89 -9.23 2.52
C ILE A 282 9.98 -10.24 2.84
N LEU A 283 9.70 -11.21 3.70
CA LEU A 283 10.65 -12.25 4.10
C LEU A 283 10.81 -13.32 3.01
N GLU A 284 12.05 -13.76 2.76
CA GLU A 284 12.35 -14.83 1.81
C GLU A 284 11.81 -16.21 2.26
N THR A 285 11.53 -16.37 3.54
CA THR A 285 11.17 -17.65 4.15
C THR A 285 9.78 -18.11 3.76
N ASP A 286 8.81 -17.19 3.82
CA ASP A 286 7.38 -17.49 3.73
C ASP A 286 6.60 -16.41 2.97
N GLY A 287 7.26 -15.33 2.54
CA GLY A 287 6.59 -14.20 1.88
C GLY A 287 5.88 -13.25 2.86
N SER A 288 6.02 -13.46 4.17
CA SER A 288 5.39 -12.61 5.18
C SER A 288 5.98 -11.20 5.20
N LEU A 289 5.17 -10.22 5.63
CA LEU A 289 5.63 -8.84 5.76
C LEU A 289 6.20 -8.57 7.16
N LYS A 290 7.31 -7.84 7.19
CA LYS A 290 7.85 -7.26 8.42
C LYS A 290 8.16 -5.78 8.21
N CYS A 291 7.53 -4.94 9.04
CA CYS A 291 7.71 -3.49 9.03
C CYS A 291 8.50 -2.99 10.25
N TRP A 292 9.03 -1.77 10.14
CA TRP A 292 9.83 -1.11 11.19
C TRP A 292 9.72 0.41 11.09
N GLY A 293 10.02 1.10 12.21
CA GLY A 293 10.05 2.56 12.28
C GLY A 293 8.85 3.14 13.01
N ASN A 294 8.39 4.32 12.55
CA ASN A 294 7.21 4.98 13.12
C ASN A 294 5.95 4.15 12.87
N ASN A 295 5.15 3.99 13.92
CA ASN A 295 3.90 3.25 13.90
C ASN A 295 2.72 4.04 14.53
N THR A 296 2.74 5.37 14.45
CA THR A 296 1.72 6.22 15.08
C THR A 296 0.31 5.98 14.54
N TYR A 297 0.18 5.46 13.32
CA TYR A 297 -1.07 5.20 12.61
C TYR A 297 -1.30 3.71 12.33
N GLY A 298 -0.51 2.79 12.91
CA GLY A 298 -0.58 1.36 12.60
C GLY A 298 0.14 0.95 11.30
N GLN A 299 0.83 1.88 10.64
CA GLN A 299 1.44 1.67 9.32
C GLN A 299 2.64 0.72 9.28
N ALA A 300 3.15 0.33 10.44
CA ALA A 300 4.26 -0.61 10.59
C ALA A 300 3.86 -1.84 11.43
N ASP A 301 2.58 -2.03 11.71
CA ASP A 301 2.07 -3.28 12.25
C ASP A 301 1.90 -4.30 11.12
N ALA A 302 2.04 -5.59 11.45
CA ALA A 302 1.49 -6.65 10.62
C ALA A 302 -0.03 -6.59 10.75
N LYS A 303 -0.80 -7.03 9.73
CA LYS A 303 -2.24 -7.29 9.84
C LYS A 303 -2.50 -8.51 10.75
N GLU A 304 -1.92 -8.51 11.94
CA GLU A 304 -2.21 -9.44 13.01
C GLU A 304 -3.33 -8.79 13.82
N ASP A 305 -4.55 -9.23 13.54
CA ASP A 305 -5.72 -8.88 14.33
C ASP A 305 -6.19 -10.07 15.18
N PRO A 306 -5.66 -10.25 16.40
CA PRO A 306 -6.19 -11.27 17.30
C PRO A 306 -7.54 -10.89 17.94
N PHE A 307 -8.07 -9.66 17.76
CA PHE A 307 -9.23 -9.17 18.53
C PHE A 307 -10.31 -8.35 17.80
N GLY A 308 -10.22 -8.19 16.49
CA GLY A 308 -11.26 -7.70 15.61
C GLY A 308 -11.48 -6.20 15.62
N THR A 309 -10.46 -5.37 15.42
CA THR A 309 -10.61 -3.89 15.36
C THR A 309 -10.35 -3.31 13.96
N SER A 310 -10.22 -4.16 12.93
CA SER A 310 -10.24 -3.75 11.52
C SER A 310 -11.51 -4.29 10.84
N PRO A 311 -12.10 -3.59 9.85
CA PRO A 311 -13.06 -4.16 8.90
C PRO A 311 -12.57 -5.49 8.30
N ASP A 312 -11.26 -5.71 8.27
CA ASP A 312 -10.61 -6.96 7.83
C ASP A 312 -10.69 -8.13 8.82
N SER A 313 -11.29 -7.93 10.00
CA SER A 313 -11.47 -9.00 10.99
C SER A 313 -12.57 -10.00 10.64
N CYS A 314 -13.17 -9.81 9.48
CA CYS A 314 -14.10 -10.71 8.82
C CYS A 314 -13.32 -11.90 8.27
N ASP A 315 -12.95 -12.83 9.16
CA ASP A 315 -12.02 -13.93 8.95
C ASP A 315 -12.35 -14.77 7.69
N GLU A 316 -11.76 -14.41 6.56
CA GLU A 316 -11.92 -15.08 5.26
C GLU A 316 -11.44 -16.54 5.24
N ASN A 317 -10.83 -17.03 6.35
CA ASN A 317 -10.37 -18.41 6.46
C ASN A 317 -11.51 -19.42 6.72
N ASN A 318 -12.74 -18.96 6.92
CA ASN A 318 -13.90 -19.84 6.94
C ASN A 318 -14.40 -20.09 5.50
N THR A 319 -13.93 -21.19 4.89
CA THR A 319 -14.33 -21.64 3.54
C THR A 319 -15.83 -21.92 3.33
N ALA A 320 -16.66 -21.65 4.34
CA ALA A 320 -18.11 -21.79 4.30
C ALA A 320 -18.87 -20.45 4.14
N MET A 321 -18.18 -19.31 4.04
CA MET A 321 -18.86 -18.00 3.97
C MET A 321 -19.26 -17.60 2.55
N ASN A 322 -20.44 -16.99 2.37
CA ASN A 322 -20.77 -16.35 1.09
C ASN A 322 -20.37 -14.88 1.12
N VAL A 323 -19.77 -14.42 0.03
CA VAL A 323 -19.40 -13.01 -0.12
C VAL A 323 -20.40 -12.32 -1.04
N ILE A 324 -21.03 -11.25 -0.54
CA ILE A 324 -22.08 -10.49 -1.22
C ILE A 324 -21.65 -9.02 -1.31
N TYR A 325 -21.66 -8.50 -2.54
CA TYR A 325 -21.25 -7.13 -2.84
C TYR A 325 -22.46 -6.30 -3.27
N GLY A 326 -22.58 -5.11 -2.68
CA GLY A 326 -23.48 -4.04 -3.11
C GLY A 326 -22.92 -3.27 -4.31
N THR A 327 -23.43 -2.07 -4.47
CA THR A 327 -23.07 -1.09 -5.50
C THR A 327 -22.79 0.25 -4.85
N PRO A 328 -22.22 1.23 -5.58
CA PRO A 328 -22.04 2.58 -5.03
C PRO A 328 -23.33 3.42 -4.87
N GLY A 329 -24.52 2.80 -4.84
CA GLY A 329 -25.77 3.49 -4.60
C GLY A 329 -26.66 2.72 -3.63
N ASN A 330 -27.74 3.34 -3.15
CA ASN A 330 -28.58 2.78 -2.10
C ASN A 330 -29.12 1.36 -2.40
N ASP A 331 -28.60 0.39 -1.68
CA ASP A 331 -28.88 -1.01 -1.88
C ASP A 331 -29.75 -1.62 -0.78
N LYS A 332 -30.33 -2.77 -1.14
CA LYS A 332 -31.03 -3.65 -0.20
C LYS A 332 -30.42 -5.03 -0.33
N ILE A 333 -29.53 -5.33 0.59
CA ILE A 333 -28.72 -6.54 0.58
C ILE A 333 -29.22 -7.46 1.68
N LYS A 334 -29.35 -8.74 1.34
CA LYS A 334 -29.80 -9.77 2.27
C LYS A 334 -28.89 -10.97 2.11
N GLY A 335 -28.30 -11.38 3.22
CA GLY A 335 -27.51 -12.58 3.37
C GLY A 335 -28.34 -13.85 3.26
N THR A 336 -27.76 -14.90 3.77
CA THR A 336 -28.20 -16.27 3.79
C THR A 336 -28.32 -16.73 5.24
N PRO A 337 -28.92 -17.90 5.51
CA PRO A 337 -28.97 -18.44 6.87
C PRO A 337 -27.64 -19.03 7.39
N GLY A 338 -26.50 -18.76 6.74
CA GLY A 338 -25.19 -19.13 7.26
C GLY A 338 -24.22 -17.97 7.10
N ASP A 339 -23.05 -18.08 7.75
CA ASP A 339 -22.01 -17.07 7.83
C ASP A 339 -21.77 -16.35 6.48
N ASP A 340 -21.92 -15.03 6.44
CA ASP A 340 -21.74 -14.22 5.25
C ASP A 340 -20.76 -13.06 5.47
N ILE A 341 -20.12 -12.62 4.38
CA ILE A 341 -19.45 -11.32 4.29
C ILE A 341 -20.29 -10.46 3.36
N ILE A 342 -20.81 -9.35 3.85
CA ILE A 342 -21.64 -8.42 3.07
C ILE A 342 -21.04 -7.03 3.09
N ILE A 343 -20.79 -6.47 1.91
CA ILE A 343 -20.18 -5.15 1.73
C ILE A 343 -21.13 -4.26 0.93
N GLY A 344 -21.64 -3.19 1.54
CA GLY A 344 -22.58 -2.23 0.93
C GLY A 344 -21.94 -1.33 -0.13
N TYR A 345 -20.69 -0.94 0.10
CA TYR A 345 -19.99 0.12 -0.63
C TYR A 345 -20.52 1.50 -0.27
N GLY A 346 -21.16 2.23 -1.17
CA GLY A 346 -21.54 3.62 -0.92
C GLY A 346 -23.02 3.83 -1.18
N GLY A 347 -23.64 4.75 -0.48
CA GLY A 347 -25.09 4.95 -0.54
C GLY A 347 -25.71 4.82 0.83
N ASN A 348 -27.03 4.98 0.93
CA ASN A 348 -27.74 4.64 2.17
C ASN A 348 -28.32 3.24 2.02
N ASP A 349 -27.58 2.27 2.52
CA ASP A 349 -27.82 0.86 2.33
C ASP A 349 -28.66 0.26 3.46
N ARG A 350 -29.29 -0.84 3.13
CA ARG A 350 -29.94 -1.71 4.11
C ARG A 350 -29.39 -3.11 3.95
N ILE A 351 -28.66 -3.58 4.94
CA ILE A 351 -27.95 -4.86 4.96
C ILE A 351 -28.52 -5.73 6.07
N GLU A 352 -28.95 -6.95 5.72
CA GLU A 352 -29.47 -7.95 6.66
C GLU A 352 -28.64 -9.24 6.54
N GLY A 353 -27.91 -9.63 7.59
CA GLY A 353 -27.07 -10.85 7.65
C GLY A 353 -27.92 -12.12 7.71
N LEU A 354 -28.92 -12.11 8.61
CA LEU A 354 -29.88 -13.18 8.92
C LEU A 354 -29.42 -14.15 9.99
N GLY A 355 -28.64 -15.16 9.63
CA GLY A 355 -28.36 -16.26 10.54
C GLY A 355 -26.98 -16.78 10.24
N GLY A 356 -26.21 -17.11 11.28
CA GLY A 356 -24.79 -17.39 11.10
C GLY A 356 -23.98 -16.23 11.66
N ASN A 357 -22.67 -16.43 11.77
CA ASN A 357 -21.79 -15.38 12.27
C ASN A 357 -21.37 -14.51 11.10
N ASP A 358 -22.03 -13.38 10.95
CA ASP A 358 -21.90 -12.53 9.77
C ASP A 358 -20.89 -11.40 9.97
N CYS A 359 -20.28 -10.99 8.86
CA CYS A 359 -19.56 -9.74 8.77
C CYS A 359 -20.30 -8.79 7.83
N LEU A 360 -20.75 -7.66 8.37
CA LEU A 360 -21.48 -6.64 7.63
C LEU A 360 -20.69 -5.34 7.62
N ILE A 361 -20.42 -4.81 6.42
CA ILE A 361 -19.74 -3.53 6.21
C ILE A 361 -20.69 -2.64 5.42
N GLY A 362 -21.17 -1.55 6.04
CA GLY A 362 -22.01 -0.55 5.37
C GLY A 362 -21.22 0.16 4.29
N GLY A 363 -20.09 0.73 4.70
CA GLY A 363 -19.31 1.65 3.88
C GLY A 363 -19.94 3.05 3.94
N PRO A 364 -19.59 4.00 3.07
CA PRO A 364 -20.04 5.38 3.23
C PRO A 364 -21.54 5.60 2.96
N GLY A 365 -22.25 6.04 3.99
CA GLY A 365 -23.59 6.63 3.95
C GLY A 365 -24.46 6.28 5.17
N ASN A 366 -25.72 6.74 5.19
CA ASN A 366 -26.58 6.47 6.35
C ASN A 366 -27.18 5.07 6.24
N ASP A 367 -26.41 4.10 6.69
CA ASP A 367 -26.70 2.68 6.51
C ASP A 367 -27.51 2.09 7.67
N GLN A 368 -28.23 1.03 7.33
CA GLN A 368 -28.95 0.19 8.29
C GLN A 368 -28.41 -1.22 8.23
N LEU A 369 -27.66 -1.61 9.25
CA LEU A 369 -27.07 -2.94 9.33
C LEU A 369 -27.82 -3.77 10.37
N TYR A 370 -28.16 -5.00 10.01
CA TYR A 370 -28.84 -5.96 10.86
C TYR A 370 -28.08 -7.28 10.84
N GLY A 371 -27.41 -7.62 11.94
CA GLY A 371 -26.69 -8.89 12.10
C GLY A 371 -27.65 -10.06 12.20
N ASP A 372 -28.76 -9.84 12.94
CA ASP A 372 -29.77 -10.84 13.27
C ASP A 372 -29.22 -11.98 14.17
N GLU A 373 -29.34 -13.28 13.83
CA GLU A 373 -28.95 -14.40 14.71
C GLU A 373 -27.50 -14.84 14.49
N GLY A 374 -26.62 -14.68 15.48
CA GLY A 374 -25.21 -15.10 15.38
C GLY A 374 -24.28 -14.22 16.20
N ASP A 375 -23.02 -14.66 16.40
CA ASP A 375 -21.98 -13.78 16.95
C ASP A 375 -21.42 -12.94 15.77
N ASP A 376 -21.94 -11.72 15.59
CA ASP A 376 -21.71 -10.92 14.38
C ASP A 376 -20.63 -9.83 14.56
N ILE A 377 -20.08 -9.38 13.42
CA ILE A 377 -19.20 -8.21 13.31
C ILE A 377 -19.83 -7.21 12.35
N LEU A 378 -20.20 -6.03 12.85
CA LEU A 378 -20.88 -5.00 12.08
C LEU A 378 -20.10 -3.69 12.08
N TRP A 379 -19.81 -3.18 10.90
CA TRP A 379 -19.09 -1.94 10.64
C TRP A 379 -20.03 -0.94 9.98
N GLY A 380 -20.39 0.10 10.73
CA GLY A 380 -21.28 1.17 10.27
C GLY A 380 -20.74 1.93 9.05
N GLY A 381 -19.42 2.00 8.89
CA GLY A 381 -18.75 2.76 7.83
C GLY A 381 -18.22 4.11 8.34
N GLU A 382 -17.26 4.69 7.60
CA GLU A 382 -16.71 6.01 7.94
C GLU A 382 -17.60 7.15 7.43
N VAL A 383 -17.82 8.18 8.27
CA VAL A 383 -18.46 9.50 7.98
C VAL A 383 -20.00 9.54 8.13
N ASP A 384 -20.58 8.71 8.99
CA ASP A 384 -22.01 8.36 8.93
C ASP A 384 -22.86 8.70 10.16
N ASN A 385 -24.16 8.40 10.05
CA ASN A 385 -25.05 8.20 11.20
C ASN A 385 -25.65 6.80 11.07
N ALA A 386 -24.77 5.80 11.05
CA ALA A 386 -25.16 4.42 10.82
C ALA A 386 -26.09 3.97 11.95
N THR A 387 -27.09 3.18 11.58
CA THR A 387 -27.94 2.50 12.56
C THR A 387 -27.65 1.01 12.50
N VAL A 388 -26.95 0.52 13.52
CA VAL A 388 -26.45 -0.85 13.57
C VAL A 388 -27.23 -1.63 14.62
N TYR A 389 -27.84 -2.73 14.21
CA TYR A 389 -28.65 -3.60 15.05
C TYR A 389 -28.08 -5.01 15.07
N ALA A 390 -27.75 -5.46 16.27
CA ALA A 390 -27.44 -6.84 16.60
C ALA A 390 -28.59 -7.45 17.42
N THR A 391 -28.69 -8.78 17.46
CA THR A 391 -29.70 -9.45 18.28
C THR A 391 -29.15 -10.61 19.09
N GLY A 392 -29.38 -10.57 20.40
CA GLY A 392 -29.44 -11.76 21.27
C GLY A 392 -28.12 -12.45 21.63
N ASP A 393 -27.07 -12.30 20.83
CA ASP A 393 -25.81 -13.04 20.92
C ASP A 393 -24.64 -12.12 21.29
N ARG A 394 -23.37 -12.49 21.04
CA ARG A 394 -22.23 -11.63 21.42
C ARG A 394 -21.65 -10.93 20.21
N ASP A 395 -22.08 -9.69 20.07
CA ASP A 395 -21.80 -8.95 18.87
C ASP A 395 -20.68 -7.92 19.05
N LYS A 396 -20.03 -7.59 17.94
CA LYS A 396 -19.09 -6.47 17.84
C LYS A 396 -19.62 -5.44 16.85
N LEU A 397 -19.92 -4.25 17.35
CA LEU A 397 -20.48 -3.15 16.57
C LEU A 397 -19.49 -1.99 16.60
N TYR A 398 -19.14 -1.52 15.41
CA TYR A 398 -18.22 -0.40 15.20
C TYR A 398 -18.98 0.70 14.49
N GLY A 399 -19.11 1.86 15.14
CA GLY A 399 -19.71 3.05 14.53
C GLY A 399 -18.71 3.86 13.70
N ASP A 400 -17.42 3.75 14.03
CA ASP A 400 -16.34 4.55 13.47
C ASP A 400 -16.62 6.08 13.58
N ASP A 401 -16.25 6.86 12.56
CA ASP A 401 -16.44 8.31 12.54
C ASP A 401 -17.89 8.67 12.20
N GLY A 402 -18.63 9.26 13.14
CA GLY A 402 -20.04 9.58 12.87
C GLY A 402 -20.84 9.99 14.11
N ASN A 403 -22.16 10.17 13.94
CA ASN A 403 -23.09 10.08 15.08
C ASN A 403 -23.95 8.82 14.95
N ASP A 404 -23.36 7.70 15.33
CA ASP A 404 -23.92 6.39 15.09
C ASP A 404 -24.85 5.94 16.22
N GLU A 405 -25.81 5.11 15.85
CA GLU A 405 -26.76 4.49 16.75
C GLU A 405 -26.54 2.98 16.76
N LEU A 406 -25.79 2.50 17.75
CA LEU A 406 -25.41 1.10 17.90
C LEU A 406 -26.31 0.40 18.93
N HIS A 407 -26.95 -0.70 18.53
CA HIS A 407 -27.84 -1.51 19.36
C HIS A 407 -27.34 -2.96 19.41
N GLY A 408 -26.56 -3.31 20.45
CA GLY A 408 -26.06 -4.68 20.65
C GLY A 408 -27.13 -5.72 21.00
N GLY A 409 -28.29 -5.29 21.50
CA GLY A 409 -29.37 -6.20 21.84
C GLY A 409 -29.16 -6.92 23.17
N GLY A 410 -29.08 -8.25 23.14
CA GLY A 410 -28.99 -9.12 24.33
C GLY A 410 -27.55 -9.45 24.68
N ASP A 411 -27.31 -10.20 25.77
CA ASP A 411 -25.98 -10.75 26.07
C ASP A 411 -24.81 -9.74 26.23
N LYS A 412 -23.62 -10.06 25.71
CA LYS A 412 -22.36 -9.37 26.04
C LYS A 412 -21.69 -8.83 24.80
N ASP A 413 -22.07 -7.62 24.47
CA ASP A 413 -21.64 -6.94 23.25
C ASP A 413 -20.44 -6.05 23.50
N ARG A 414 -19.70 -5.78 22.42
CA ARG A 414 -18.71 -4.72 22.33
C ARG A 414 -19.20 -3.68 21.33
N LEU A 415 -19.31 -2.43 21.80
CA LEU A 415 -19.67 -1.28 20.99
C LEU A 415 -18.51 -0.28 21.09
N ASP A 416 -17.92 0.10 19.95
CA ASP A 416 -16.83 1.09 19.85
C ASP A 416 -17.31 2.33 19.07
#